data_AF-A0A9E1ZD51-F1
#
_entry.id   AF-A0A9E1ZD51-F1
#
_cell.length_a   1.000
_cell.length_b   1.000
_cell.length_c   1.000
_cell.angle_alpha   90.00
_cell.angle_beta   90.00
_cell.angle_gamma   90.00
#
_symmetry.space_group_name_H-M   'P 1'
#
loop_
_entity.id
_entity.type
_entity.pdbx_description
1 polymer ?
#
loop_
_entity_poly.entity_id
_entity_poly.type
_entity_poly.pdbx_seq_one_letter_code
_entity_poly.pdbx_strand_id
1 'polypeptide(L)' 'MKYKIEYRKNGSEIDTYRNVILIGKFPNFEEGDPNKGFQALNEDNEPRRFCYERVVAIEAE' A
#
# COMPACT_ATOMS: atom_id res chain seq x y z
N MET A 1 5.86 -13.06 -5.59
CA MET A 1 4.78 -13.44 -4.66
C MET A 1 3.70 -12.39 -4.80
N LYS A 2 2.45 -12.81 -4.99
CA LYS A 2 1.32 -11.89 -5.15
C LYS A 2 0.65 -11.69 -3.80
N TYR A 3 0.04 -10.53 -3.63
CA TYR A 3 -0.62 -10.15 -2.38
C TYR A 3 -1.98 -9.52 -2.67
N LYS A 4 -2.87 -9.68 -1.70
CA LYS A 4 -4.05 -8.84 -1.52
C LYS A 4 -3.75 -7.80 -0.45
N ILE A 5 -4.11 -6.55 -0.70
CA ILE A 5 -3.95 -5.43 0.23
C ILE A 5 -5.29 -4.75 0.43
N GLU A 6 -5.71 -4.62 1.69
CA GLU A 6 -6.86 -3.82 2.09
C GLU A 6 -6.36 -2.48 2.63
N TYR A 7 -6.82 -1.38 2.05
CA TYR A 7 -6.28 -0.05 2.30
C TYR A 7 -7.38 0.98 2.53
N ARG A 8 -7.27 1.74 3.62
CA ARG A 8 -8.23 2.77 4.00
C ARG A 8 -7.96 4.08 3.26
N LYS A 9 -8.87 4.48 2.38
CA LYS A 9 -8.91 5.83 1.78
C LYS A 9 -9.93 6.71 2.51
N ASN A 10 -9.58 7.99 2.66
CA ASN A 10 -10.48 9.05 3.12
C ASN A 10 -11.30 8.70 4.38
N GLY A 11 -10.62 8.22 5.43
CA GLY A 11 -11.19 8.07 6.77
C GLY A 11 -12.04 6.81 7.01
N SER A 12 -12.82 6.34 6.04
CA SER A 12 -13.75 5.21 6.25
C SER A 12 -13.82 4.20 5.11
N GLU A 13 -13.43 4.55 3.89
CA GLU A 13 -13.55 3.66 2.73
C GLU A 13 -12.38 2.68 2.68
N ILE A 14 -12.66 1.38 2.50
CA ILE A 14 -11.63 0.36 2.34
C ILE A 14 -11.60 -0.07 0.88
N ASP A 15 -10.50 0.24 0.21
CA ASP A 15 -10.17 -0.29 -1.11
C ASP A 15 -9.47 -1.62 -0.98
N THR A 16 -9.78 -2.56 -1.88
CA THR A 16 -9.06 -3.83 -1.99
C THR A 16 -8.25 -3.86 -3.28
N TYR A 17 -6.95 -4.11 -3.14
CA TYR A 17 -6.02 -4.31 -4.24
C TYR A 17 -5.61 -5.78 -4.28
N ARG A 18 -5.70 -6.43 -5.44
CA ARG A 18 -5.35 -7.85 -5.65
C ARG A 18 -4.22 -7.98 -6.66
N ASN A 19 -3.63 -9.17 -6.75
CA ASN A 19 -2.50 -9.44 -7.65
C ASN A 19 -1.32 -8.46 -7.45
N VAL A 20 -1.13 -7.98 -6.21
CA VAL A 20 -0.17 -6.93 -5.89
C VAL A 20 1.23 -7.51 -5.72
N ILE A 21 2.25 -6.87 -6.28
CA ILE A 21 3.67 -7.25 -6.14
C ILE A 21 4.39 -6.16 -5.35
N LEU A 22 4.90 -6.50 -4.17
CA LEU A 22 5.68 -5.56 -3.35
C LEU A 22 7.03 -5.25 -4.03
N ILE A 23 7.33 -3.97 -4.24
CA ILE A 23 8.55 -3.51 -4.93
C ILE A 23 9.61 -3.07 -3.92
N GLY A 24 9.22 -2.36 -2.87
CA GLY A 24 10.17 -1.79 -1.92
C GLY A 24 9.54 -0.87 -0.88
N LYS A 25 10.32 -0.48 0.11
CA LYS A 25 9.90 0.47 1.16
C LYS A 25 10.41 1.87 0.82
N PHE A 26 9.70 2.90 1.24
CA PHE A 26 10.18 4.28 1.13
C PHE A 26 10.20 4.98 2.49
N PRO A 27 11.22 5.83 2.76
CA PRO A 27 11.25 6.68 3.94
C PRO A 27 10.24 7.83 3.83
N ASN A 28 10.01 8.54 4.94
CA ASN A 28 9.15 9.72 4.98
C ASN A 28 9.55 10.71 3.88
N PHE A 29 8.56 11.26 3.18
CA PHE A 29 8.79 12.24 2.12
C PHE A 29 8.98 13.66 2.69
N GLU A 30 8.47 13.94 3.89
CA GLU A 30 8.62 15.23 4.58
C GLU A 30 8.98 15.03 6.07
N GLU A 31 9.94 15.82 6.56
CA GLU A 31 10.22 15.95 8.00
C GLU A 31 9.02 16.63 8.67
N GLY A 32 8.08 15.83 9.18
CA GLY A 32 6.89 16.32 9.87
C GLY A 32 5.68 15.40 9.72
N ASP A 33 5.66 14.57 8.68
CA ASP A 33 4.58 13.62 8.43
C ASP A 33 5.13 12.17 8.46
N PRO A 34 4.74 11.33 9.44
CA PRO A 34 5.18 9.95 9.56
C PRO A 34 4.52 9.02 8.52
N ASN A 35 4.52 9.42 7.24
CA ASN A 35 4.01 8.61 6.13
C ASN A 35 5.03 7.54 5.67
N LYS A 36 5.39 6.64 6.60
CA LYS A 36 6.17 5.43 6.27
C LYS A 36 5.30 4.46 5.51
N GLY A 37 5.85 3.85 4.47
CA GLY A 37 5.07 2.96 3.62
C GLY A 37 5.89 2.07 2.72
N PHE A 38 5.21 1.51 1.73
CA PHE A 38 5.82 0.69 0.70
C PHE A 38 5.16 0.92 -0.66
N GLN A 39 5.91 0.66 -1.71
CA GLN A 39 5.46 0.71 -3.08
C GLN A 39 5.17 -0.70 -3.57
N ALA A 40 4.08 -0.85 -4.32
CA ALA A 40 3.72 -2.10 -4.95
C ALA A 40 3.22 -1.88 -6.38
N LEU A 41 3.37 -2.88 -7.25
CA LEU A 41 2.72 -2.92 -8.56
C LEU A 41 1.37 -3.62 -8.39
N ASN A 42 0.31 -3.02 -8.90
CA ASN A 42 -0.98 -3.67 -8.97
C ASN A 42 -1.12 -4.51 -10.26
N GLU A 43 -2.29 -5.10 -10.45
CA GLU A 43 -2.67 -5.87 -11.64
C GLU A 43 -2.48 -5.11 -12.96
N ASP A 44 -2.68 -3.80 -12.96
CA ASP A 44 -2.46 -2.91 -14.11
C ASP A 44 -0.98 -2.59 -14.36
N ASN A 45 -0.04 -3.17 -13.58
CA ASN A 45 1.38 -2.85 -13.55
C ASN A 45 1.72 -1.39 -13.20
N GLU A 46 0.74 -0.62 -12.71
CA GLU A 46 0.98 0.75 -12.28
C GLU A 46 1.50 0.78 -10.84
N PRO A 47 2.60 1.50 -10.56
CA PRO A 47 3.15 1.60 -9.21
C PRO A 47 2.25 2.44 -8.31
N ARG A 48 1.90 1.89 -7.15
CA ARG A 48 1.13 2.58 -6.12
C ARG A 48 1.86 2.54 -4.78
N ARG A 49 1.64 3.58 -3.98
CA ARG A 49 2.23 3.76 -2.66
C ARG A 49 1.17 3.55 -1.58
N PHE A 50 1.54 2.83 -0.54
CA PHE A 50 0.69 2.50 0.59
C PHE A 50 1.35 2.95 1.89
N CYS A 51 0.67 3.80 2.66
CA CYS A 51 1.12 4.20 3.99
C CYS A 51 0.73 3.13 5.01
N TYR A 52 1.64 2.73 5.90
CA TYR A 52 1.39 1.66 6.86
C TYR A 52 0.20 1.95 7.78
N GLU A 53 0.01 3.20 8.18
CA GLU A 53 -1.12 3.63 9.03
C GLU A 53 -2.51 3.40 8.39
N ARG A 54 -2.58 3.32 7.06
CA ARG A 54 -3.84 3.14 6.32
C ARG A 54 -4.01 1.72 5.81
N VAL A 55 -2.98 0.87 5.91
CA VAL A 55 -3.09 -0.54 5.57
C VAL A 55 -3.87 -1.26 6.66
N VAL A 56 -4.96 -1.89 6.26
CA VAL A 56 -5.82 -2.69 7.14
C VAL A 56 -5.28 -4.12 7.21
N ALA A 57 -4.95 -4.70 6.06
CA ALA A 57 -4.42 -6.06 5.96
C ALA A 57 -3.55 -6.25 4.72
N ILE A 58 -2.59 -7.18 4.81
CA ILE A 58 -1.81 -7.70 3.68
C ILE A 58 -1.83 -9.22 3.79
N GLU A 59 -2.36 -9.87 2.77
CA GLU A 59 -2.49 -11.33 2.69
C GLU A 59 -1.72 -11.83 1.47
N ALA A 60 -1.01 -12.96 1.61
CA ALA A 60 -0.39 -13.62 0.47
C ALA A 60 -1.45 -14.32 -0.38
N GLU A 61 -1.34 -14.21 -1.70
CA GLU A 61 -2.13 -14.97 -2.69
C GLU A 61 -1.26 -16.02 -3.40
#